data_AF-A0A6P7X8Y3-F1
#
_entry.id   AF-A0A6P7X8Y3-F1
#
_cell.length_a   1.000
_cell.length_b   1.000
_cell.length_c   1.000
_cell.angle_alpha   90.00
_cell.angle_beta   90.00
_cell.angle_gamma   90.00
#
_symmetry.space_group_name_H-M   'P 1'
#
loop_
_entity.id
_entity.type
_entity.pdbx_description
1 polymer ?
#
loop_
_entity_poly.entity_id
_entity_poly.type
_entity_poly.pdbx_seq_one_letter_code
_entity_poly.pdbx_strand_id
1 'polypeptide(L)'
;MMSEAEALHRQCPQLLPQNREKTIYDGFITIQDRDFRLRIILPPDAKLKNARLQCSVHLKNVLYGYHQIVKQRLQHSCDLSSFILELKTILENALKNRQELYAPPPPQYYSCLVKDIENLGWDKLVFVDSEFSTIQLKVNDSAGREHQITLQLKTNYPLEPPDCVVDFPVPFAITWTPQSSLINIQKQFMAALDSMKEFWDVMDEIDKETWVLEPENPTRNATTRRIAIGNNVSVNIEVDPRHPKMLPECYFLGADHVVTPLRSKLNNNIHLWDPENNLLENLKNVLEIDFPVRASTSKSDFSMDCGICYAYCLDTAIPDQVCDDPRCGQPFHQVCLYEWLRGLPSSRQSFNVIFGECPYCSKPIALKMSIKKS
;
A
#
# COMPACT_ATOMS: atom_id res chain seq x y z
N MET A 1 45.89 -12.47 -37.45
CA MET A 1 44.64 -11.90 -36.93
C MET A 1 44.09 -12.85 -35.90
N MET A 2 43.89 -12.38 -34.66
CA MET A 2 43.30 -13.19 -33.59
C MET A 2 41.81 -13.40 -33.91
N SER A 3 41.31 -14.62 -33.74
CA SER A 3 39.89 -14.89 -33.97
C SER A 3 39.02 -14.25 -32.87
N GLU A 4 37.78 -13.88 -33.19
CA GLU A 4 36.85 -13.28 -32.21
C GLU A 4 36.64 -14.18 -30.98
N ALA A 5 36.68 -15.50 -31.16
CA ALA A 5 36.59 -16.46 -30.07
C ALA A 5 37.81 -16.45 -29.14
N GLU A 6 39.03 -16.23 -29.68
CA GLU A 6 40.24 -16.09 -28.87
C GLU A 6 40.26 -14.75 -28.13
N ALA A 7 39.75 -13.67 -28.75
CA ALA A 7 39.59 -12.37 -28.10
C ALA A 7 38.64 -12.46 -26.90
N LEU A 8 37.47 -13.08 -27.11
CA LEU A 8 36.48 -13.31 -26.07
C LEU A 8 37.04 -14.19 -24.94
N HIS A 9 37.74 -15.27 -25.27
CA HIS A 9 38.31 -16.16 -24.27
C HIS A 9 39.37 -15.48 -23.38
N ARG A 10 40.16 -14.54 -23.93
CA ARG A 10 41.09 -13.74 -23.11
C ARG A 10 40.35 -12.80 -22.15
N GLN A 11 39.23 -12.22 -22.58
CA GLN A 11 38.48 -11.29 -21.76
C GLN A 11 37.57 -11.96 -20.73
N CYS A 12 36.98 -13.10 -21.10
CA CYS A 12 36.02 -13.82 -20.29
C CYS A 12 36.18 -15.34 -20.52
N PRO A 13 37.20 -15.96 -19.91
CA PRO A 13 37.58 -17.34 -20.21
C PRO A 13 36.48 -18.36 -19.85
N GLN A 14 35.59 -17.99 -18.94
CA GLN A 14 34.50 -18.83 -18.46
C GLN A 14 33.22 -18.70 -19.30
N LEU A 15 33.18 -17.86 -20.34
CA LEU A 15 32.03 -17.72 -21.23
C LEU A 15 32.29 -18.47 -22.54
N LEU A 16 31.64 -19.62 -22.73
CA LEU A 16 31.98 -20.57 -23.79
C LEU A 16 30.85 -20.74 -24.80
N PRO A 17 31.18 -20.91 -26.11
CA PRO A 17 30.18 -21.22 -27.12
C PRO A 17 29.57 -22.61 -26.87
N GLN A 18 28.24 -22.69 -26.92
CA GLN A 18 27.47 -23.92 -26.67
C GLN A 18 27.04 -24.64 -27.95
N ASN A 19 27.27 -24.03 -29.12
CA ASN A 19 26.92 -24.60 -30.42
C ASN A 19 28.00 -24.33 -31.47
N ARG A 20 27.99 -25.13 -32.54
CA ARG A 20 28.99 -25.06 -33.62
C ARG A 20 28.91 -23.75 -34.39
N GLU A 21 27.71 -23.18 -34.48
CA GLU A 21 27.43 -21.92 -35.16
C GLU A 21 27.88 -20.70 -34.33
N LYS A 22 28.35 -20.91 -33.09
CA LYS A 22 28.81 -19.86 -32.17
C LYS A 22 27.79 -18.73 -31.97
N THR A 23 26.51 -19.08 -31.94
CA THR A 23 25.41 -18.14 -31.69
C THR A 23 24.93 -18.17 -30.25
N ILE A 24 25.29 -19.18 -29.47
CA ILE A 24 24.93 -19.31 -28.06
C ILE A 24 26.20 -19.36 -27.23
N TYR A 25 26.34 -18.44 -26.28
CA TYR A 25 27.42 -18.43 -25.28
C TYR A 25 26.81 -18.58 -23.90
N ASP A 26 27.35 -19.47 -23.07
CA ASP A 26 26.90 -19.70 -21.69
C ASP A 26 28.12 -19.86 -20.79
N GLY A 27 28.01 -19.34 -19.56
CA GLY A 27 29.07 -19.42 -18.58
C GLY A 27 28.98 -18.32 -17.53
N PHE A 28 30.15 -17.82 -17.13
CA PHE A 28 30.27 -16.85 -16.05
C PHE A 28 31.07 -15.62 -16.47
N ILE A 29 30.71 -14.48 -15.89
CA ILE A 29 31.46 -13.24 -15.96
C ILE A 29 31.97 -12.90 -14.55
N THR A 30 33.29 -12.82 -14.40
CA THR A 30 33.95 -12.50 -13.13
C THR A 30 34.17 -10.99 -13.00
N ILE A 31 33.70 -10.41 -11.90
CA ILE A 31 33.86 -8.99 -11.54
C ILE A 31 34.22 -8.90 -10.07
N GLN A 32 35.35 -8.24 -9.71
CA GLN A 32 35.80 -8.08 -8.31
C GLN A 32 35.75 -9.40 -7.51
N ASP A 33 36.34 -10.46 -8.05
CA ASP A 33 36.37 -11.82 -7.46
C ASP A 33 34.99 -12.47 -7.22
N ARG A 34 33.94 -11.97 -7.88
CA ARG A 34 32.60 -12.58 -7.88
C ARG A 34 32.21 -13.07 -9.26
N ASP A 35 31.71 -14.29 -9.33
CA ASP A 35 31.26 -14.91 -10.57
C ASP A 35 29.75 -14.78 -10.74
N PHE A 36 29.33 -14.25 -11.89
CA PHE A 36 27.92 -14.10 -12.22
C PHE A 36 27.57 -14.94 -13.45
N ARG A 37 26.55 -15.79 -13.34
CA ARG A 37 26.09 -16.57 -14.49
C ARG A 37 25.49 -15.67 -15.57
N LEU A 38 25.98 -15.81 -16.79
CA LEU A 38 25.58 -15.06 -17.98
C LEU A 38 25.44 -16.00 -19.18
N ARG A 39 24.35 -15.82 -19.93
CA ARG A 39 24.10 -16.49 -21.20
C ARG A 39 23.69 -15.47 -22.26
N ILE A 40 24.31 -15.55 -23.43
CA ILE A 40 24.12 -14.64 -24.55
C ILE A 40 23.66 -15.44 -25.75
N ILE A 41 22.51 -15.07 -26.30
CA ILE A 41 21.92 -15.72 -27.47
C ILE A 41 21.90 -14.71 -28.60
N LEU A 42 22.76 -14.94 -29.58
CA LEU A 42 22.83 -14.17 -30.81
C LEU A 42 21.71 -14.60 -31.78
N PRO A 43 21.13 -13.66 -32.53
CA PRO A 43 20.25 -13.98 -33.65
C PRO A 43 20.99 -14.72 -34.78
N PRO A 44 20.26 -15.31 -35.76
CA PRO A 44 20.87 -16.03 -36.89
C PRO A 44 21.82 -15.19 -37.74
N ASP A 45 21.66 -13.87 -37.77
CA ASP A 45 22.56 -12.93 -38.47
C ASP A 45 23.82 -12.58 -37.65
N ALA A 46 23.99 -13.19 -36.48
CA ALA A 46 25.08 -12.99 -35.51
C ALA A 46 25.28 -11.53 -35.04
N LYS A 47 24.31 -10.64 -35.28
CA LYS A 47 24.42 -9.22 -34.89
C LYS A 47 24.01 -9.00 -33.44
N LEU A 48 24.89 -8.34 -32.68
CA LEU A 48 24.67 -8.05 -31.25
C LEU A 48 23.46 -7.18 -30.95
N LYS A 49 23.07 -6.30 -31.89
CA LYS A 49 21.92 -5.38 -31.74
C LYS A 49 20.61 -6.07 -31.34
N ASN A 50 20.45 -7.34 -31.68
CA ASN A 50 19.26 -8.14 -31.41
C ASN A 50 19.57 -9.35 -30.50
N ALA A 51 20.71 -9.36 -29.83
CA ALA A 51 21.10 -10.43 -28.91
C ALA A 51 20.19 -10.43 -27.66
N ARG A 52 19.92 -11.62 -27.14
CA ARG A 52 19.19 -11.81 -25.88
C ARG A 52 20.18 -12.16 -24.77
N LEU A 53 20.12 -11.40 -23.68
CA LEU A 53 20.89 -11.63 -22.47
C LEU A 53 20.00 -12.36 -21.44
N GLN A 54 20.48 -13.50 -20.96
CA GLN A 54 19.90 -14.23 -19.83
C GLN A 54 20.93 -14.29 -18.71
N CYS A 55 20.52 -14.04 -17.49
CA CYS A 55 21.43 -13.97 -16.36
C CYS A 55 20.78 -14.50 -15.08
N SER A 56 21.61 -14.77 -14.08
CA SER A 56 21.12 -15.08 -12.73
C SER A 56 20.32 -13.92 -12.14
N VAL A 57 19.43 -14.21 -11.19
CA VAL A 57 18.67 -13.19 -10.43
C VAL A 57 19.62 -12.20 -9.74
N HIS A 58 20.76 -12.68 -9.24
CA HIS A 58 21.76 -11.83 -8.61
C HIS A 58 22.35 -10.81 -9.60
N LEU A 59 22.75 -11.25 -10.79
CA LEU A 59 23.25 -10.35 -11.84
C LEU A 59 22.17 -9.37 -12.34
N LYS A 60 20.92 -9.85 -12.45
CA LYS A 60 19.76 -9.01 -12.81
C LYS A 60 19.53 -7.90 -11.79
N ASN A 61 19.68 -8.20 -10.49
CA ASN A 61 19.55 -7.21 -9.42
C ASN A 61 20.67 -6.17 -9.46
N VAL A 62 21.92 -6.59 -9.72
CA VAL A 62 23.06 -5.66 -9.88
C VAL A 62 22.81 -4.71 -11.04
N LEU A 63 22.28 -5.20 -12.16
CA LEU A 63 21.97 -4.40 -13.34
C LEU A 63 20.65 -3.62 -13.26
N TYR A 64 19.94 -3.66 -12.13
CA TYR A 64 18.72 -2.88 -11.93
C TYR A 64 19.02 -1.38 -12.08
N GLY A 65 18.26 -0.69 -12.93
CA GLY A 65 18.55 0.71 -13.32
C GLY A 65 19.53 0.89 -14.49
N TYR A 66 20.35 -0.11 -14.83
CA TYR A 66 21.34 -0.02 -15.92
C TYR A 66 20.87 -0.62 -17.27
N HIS A 67 19.62 -1.10 -17.34
CA HIS A 67 19.06 -1.79 -18.51
C HIS A 67 19.20 -1.01 -19.82
N GLN A 68 18.97 0.31 -19.80
CA GLN A 68 19.07 1.14 -21.00
C GLN A 68 20.52 1.25 -21.50
N ILE A 69 21.48 1.37 -20.58
CA ILE A 69 22.91 1.48 -20.91
C ILE A 69 23.40 0.16 -21.50
N VAL A 70 23.05 -0.98 -20.89
CA VAL A 70 23.39 -2.31 -21.42
C VAL A 70 22.81 -2.50 -22.83
N LYS A 71 21.57 -2.06 -23.07
CA LYS A 71 20.92 -2.13 -24.38
C LYS A 71 21.63 -1.26 -25.42
N GLN A 72 22.05 -0.05 -25.05
CA GLN A 72 22.86 0.82 -25.92
C GLN A 72 24.21 0.16 -26.25
N ARG A 73 24.88 -0.46 -25.27
CA ARG A 73 26.16 -1.13 -25.51
C ARG A 73 26.02 -2.32 -26.47
N LEU A 74 24.94 -3.10 -26.36
CA LEU A 74 24.63 -4.16 -27.33
C LEU A 74 24.43 -3.62 -28.77
N GLN A 75 23.91 -2.40 -28.92
CA GLN A 75 23.68 -1.80 -30.24
C GLN A 75 24.94 -1.22 -30.87
N HIS A 76 25.86 -0.70 -30.05
CA HIS A 76 27.04 0.02 -30.52
C HIS A 76 28.33 -0.80 -30.50
N SER A 77 28.35 -1.95 -29.82
CA SER A 77 29.51 -2.84 -29.80
C SER A 77 29.72 -3.49 -31.17
N CYS A 78 30.96 -3.44 -31.65
CA CYS A 78 31.36 -4.02 -32.93
C CYS A 78 31.39 -5.56 -32.91
N ASP A 79 31.71 -6.15 -31.76
CA ASP A 79 31.93 -7.58 -31.57
C ASP A 79 31.65 -8.00 -30.12
N LEU A 80 31.52 -9.31 -29.88
CA LEU A 80 31.10 -9.82 -28.57
C LEU A 80 32.15 -9.58 -27.48
N SER A 81 33.44 -9.58 -27.84
CA SER A 81 34.52 -9.29 -26.89
C SER A 81 34.46 -7.85 -26.42
N SER A 82 34.26 -6.90 -27.33
CA SER A 82 34.09 -5.48 -27.02
C SER A 82 32.88 -5.24 -26.12
N PHE A 83 31.76 -5.90 -26.40
CA PHE A 83 30.56 -5.82 -25.56
C PHE A 83 30.82 -6.33 -24.13
N ILE A 84 31.51 -7.47 -23.98
CA ILE A 84 31.82 -8.02 -22.67
C ILE A 84 32.70 -7.08 -21.85
N LEU A 85 33.69 -6.42 -22.47
CA LEU A 85 34.51 -5.42 -21.78
C LEU A 85 33.65 -4.28 -21.21
N GLU A 86 32.75 -3.74 -22.02
CA GLU A 86 31.87 -2.66 -21.59
C GLU A 86 30.88 -3.11 -20.52
N LEU A 87 30.36 -4.34 -20.63
CA LEU A 87 29.51 -4.95 -19.62
C LEU A 87 30.26 -5.11 -18.29
N LYS A 88 31.53 -5.51 -18.32
CA LYS A 88 32.38 -5.57 -17.11
C LYS A 88 32.47 -4.21 -16.44
N THR A 89 32.76 -3.15 -17.19
CA THR A 89 32.83 -1.78 -16.66
C THR A 89 31.51 -1.32 -16.05
N ILE A 90 30.38 -1.63 -16.69
CA ILE A 90 29.04 -1.32 -16.13
C ILE A 90 28.83 -2.05 -14.81
N LEU A 91 29.17 -3.34 -14.75
CA LEU A 91 29.02 -4.16 -13.55
C LEU A 91 29.93 -3.70 -12.42
N GLU A 92 31.18 -3.33 -12.70
CA GLU A 92 32.11 -2.76 -11.72
C GLU A 92 31.54 -1.48 -11.09
N ASN A 93 31.00 -0.58 -11.90
CA ASN A 93 30.39 0.65 -11.40
C ASN A 93 29.10 0.38 -10.61
N ALA A 94 28.25 -0.53 -11.09
CA ALA A 94 27.02 -0.90 -10.38
C ALA A 94 27.32 -1.56 -9.03
N LEU A 95 28.37 -2.39 -8.95
CA LEU A 95 28.82 -3.01 -7.70
C LEU A 95 29.46 -2.02 -6.75
N LYS A 96 30.27 -1.07 -7.24
CA LYS A 96 30.83 0.02 -6.43
C LYS A 96 29.74 0.90 -5.83
N ASN A 97 28.78 1.34 -6.63
CA ASN A 97 27.65 2.15 -6.15
C ASN A 97 26.80 1.39 -5.11
N ARG A 98 26.64 0.07 -5.26
CA ARG A 98 25.99 -0.76 -4.23
C ARG A 98 26.86 -0.87 -2.98
N GLN A 99 28.15 -1.12 -3.08
CA GLN A 99 29.04 -1.20 -1.91
C GLN A 99 29.09 0.12 -1.13
N GLU A 100 29.01 1.27 -1.79
CA GLU A 100 28.87 2.57 -1.13
C GLU A 100 27.53 2.72 -0.37
N LEU A 101 26.46 2.10 -0.85
CA LEU A 101 25.17 2.04 -0.15
C LEU A 101 25.17 1.05 1.04
N TYR A 102 26.04 0.03 1.04
CA TYR A 102 26.14 -1.01 2.07
C TYR A 102 27.41 -0.90 2.92
N ALA A 103 28.14 0.22 2.86
CA ALA A 103 29.23 0.46 3.79
C ALA A 103 28.65 0.60 5.20
N PRO A 104 29.10 -0.19 6.20
CA PRO A 104 28.58 -0.07 7.54
C PRO A 104 28.84 1.34 8.06
N PRO A 105 27.87 1.95 8.77
CA PRO A 105 28.07 3.24 9.42
C PRO A 105 29.33 3.28 10.29
N PRO A 106 29.96 4.45 10.45
CA PRO A 106 31.13 4.57 11.33
C PRO A 106 30.75 4.23 12.78
N PRO A 107 31.67 3.72 13.62
CA PRO A 107 31.36 3.33 15.01
C PRO A 107 30.66 4.42 15.84
N GLN A 108 30.93 5.69 15.53
CA GLN A 108 30.28 6.84 16.14
C GLN A 108 28.75 6.81 15.98
N TYR A 109 28.25 6.37 14.82
CA TYR A 109 26.82 6.19 14.55
C TYR A 109 26.15 5.34 15.63
N TYR A 110 26.68 4.14 15.87
CA TYR A 110 26.12 3.21 16.85
C TYR A 110 26.23 3.74 18.27
N SER A 111 27.36 4.36 18.62
CA SER A 111 27.54 4.95 19.95
C SER A 111 26.56 6.10 20.22
N CYS A 112 26.28 6.94 19.22
CA CYS A 112 25.29 8.01 19.31
C CYS A 112 23.88 7.42 19.44
N LEU A 113 23.54 6.43 18.62
CA LEU A 113 22.22 5.80 18.65
C LEU A 113 21.93 5.11 19.98
N VAL A 114 22.86 4.31 20.50
CA VAL A 114 22.71 3.64 21.79
C VAL A 114 22.55 4.66 22.92
N LYS A 115 23.35 5.74 22.91
CA LYS A 115 23.22 6.83 23.88
C LYS A 115 21.87 7.54 23.78
N ASP A 116 21.36 7.75 22.58
CA ASP A 116 20.04 8.35 22.37
C ASP A 116 18.92 7.46 22.89
N ILE A 117 19.02 6.14 22.68
CA ILE A 117 18.07 5.16 23.22
C ILE A 117 18.15 5.12 24.76
N GLU A 118 19.35 5.13 25.34
CA GLU A 118 19.52 5.21 26.80
C GLU A 118 18.89 6.46 27.39
N ASN A 119 19.10 7.62 26.76
CA ASN A 119 18.50 8.88 27.21
C ASN A 119 16.97 8.88 27.05
N LEU A 120 16.46 8.23 26.01
CA LEU A 120 15.03 8.10 25.77
C LEU A 120 14.36 7.16 26.79
N GLY A 121 15.01 6.05 27.09
CA GLY A 121 14.51 4.91 27.87
C GLY A 121 14.29 3.67 26.99
N TRP A 122 14.94 2.55 27.35
CA TRP A 122 14.83 1.27 26.64
C TRP A 122 13.41 0.67 26.68
N ASP A 123 12.60 1.04 27.66
CA ASP A 123 11.21 0.62 27.81
C ASP A 123 10.30 1.09 26.66
N LYS A 124 10.71 2.16 25.97
CA LYS A 124 10.01 2.72 24.81
C LYS A 124 10.41 2.07 23.49
N LEU A 125 11.49 1.30 23.46
CA LEU A 125 11.97 0.63 22.26
C LEU A 125 11.23 -0.70 22.08
N VAL A 126 10.55 -0.88 20.95
CA VAL A 126 9.79 -2.09 20.63
C VAL A 126 10.60 -3.02 19.72
N PHE A 127 11.33 -2.45 18.77
CA PHE A 127 12.04 -3.20 17.74
C PHE A 127 13.29 -2.44 17.29
N VAL A 128 14.33 -3.22 16.96
CA VAL A 128 15.53 -2.79 16.25
C VAL A 128 15.90 -3.89 15.27
N ASP A 129 16.21 -3.54 14.02
CA ASP A 129 16.68 -4.49 13.04
C ASP A 129 18.16 -4.89 13.27
N SER A 130 18.63 -5.92 12.57
CA SER A 130 20.02 -6.40 12.72
C SER A 130 21.07 -5.38 12.28
N GLU A 131 20.69 -4.42 11.42
CA GLU A 131 21.59 -3.40 10.87
C GLU A 131 21.59 -2.11 11.69
N PHE A 132 20.72 -2.00 12.72
CA PHE A 132 20.44 -0.77 13.47
C PHE A 132 20.11 0.40 12.54
N SER A 133 19.44 0.11 11.41
CA SER A 133 18.96 1.08 10.43
C SER A 133 17.48 1.40 10.66
N THR A 134 16.72 0.47 11.27
CA THR A 134 15.30 0.63 11.52
C THR A 134 15.01 0.40 12.99
N ILE A 135 14.40 1.38 13.64
CA ILE A 135 13.97 1.28 15.04
C ILE A 135 12.49 1.61 15.17
N GLN A 136 11.79 0.97 16.09
CA GLN A 136 10.40 1.29 16.42
C GLN A 136 10.28 1.69 17.88
N LEU A 137 9.62 2.83 18.10
CA LEU A 137 9.36 3.37 19.43
C LEU A 137 7.86 3.32 19.70
N LYS A 138 7.47 2.98 20.92
CA LYS A 138 6.10 3.10 21.42
C LYS A 138 5.92 4.31 22.32
N VAL A 139 4.74 4.90 22.26
CA VAL A 139 4.31 6.02 23.11
C VAL A 139 2.84 5.84 23.43
N ASN A 140 2.47 5.99 24.70
CA ASN A 140 1.07 6.02 25.10
C ASN A 140 0.59 7.47 25.14
N ASP A 141 -0.58 7.73 24.58
CA ASP A 141 -1.22 9.04 24.71
C ASP A 141 -1.93 9.20 26.08
N SER A 142 -2.51 10.38 26.30
CA SER A 142 -3.22 10.69 27.55
C SER A 142 -4.50 9.89 27.78
N ALA A 143 -5.04 9.22 26.75
CA ALA A 143 -6.17 8.30 26.86
C ALA A 143 -5.72 6.84 27.10
N GLY A 144 -4.41 6.59 27.17
CA GLY A 144 -3.84 5.26 27.38
C GLY A 144 -3.76 4.42 26.11
N ARG A 145 -3.91 5.02 24.92
CA ARG A 145 -3.76 4.32 23.64
C ARG A 145 -2.28 4.21 23.30
N GLU A 146 -1.83 3.01 22.95
CA GLU A 146 -0.47 2.79 22.46
C GLU A 146 -0.37 3.18 20.99
N HIS A 147 0.62 4.03 20.69
CA HIS A 147 0.99 4.45 19.34
C HIS A 147 2.43 4.09 19.07
N GLN A 148 2.75 3.78 17.81
CA GLN A 148 4.10 3.41 17.40
C GLN A 148 4.61 4.32 16.27
N ILE A 149 5.91 4.63 16.33
CA ILE A 149 6.63 5.34 15.29
C ILE A 149 7.82 4.48 14.85
N THR A 150 7.90 4.22 13.54
CA THR A 150 9.06 3.55 12.92
C THR A 150 10.00 4.61 12.36
N LEU A 151 11.28 4.52 12.71
CA LEU A 151 12.32 5.43 12.27
C LEU A 151 13.29 4.65 11.38
N GLN A 152 13.48 5.13 10.16
CA GLN A 152 14.52 4.66 9.25
C GLN A 152 15.69 5.63 9.33
N LEU A 153 16.75 5.18 9.99
CA LEU A 153 17.98 5.91 10.25
C LEU A 153 18.88 5.86 9.01
N LYS A 154 19.42 7.01 8.64
CA LYS A 154 20.40 7.13 7.55
C LYS A 154 21.82 6.96 8.08
N THR A 155 22.76 6.60 7.22
CA THR A 155 24.17 6.30 7.59
C THR A 155 24.91 7.47 8.25
N ASN A 156 24.43 8.69 8.04
CA ASN A 156 24.96 9.95 8.57
C ASN A 156 24.15 10.51 9.75
N TYR A 157 23.25 9.72 10.36
CA TYR A 157 22.59 10.10 11.63
C TYR A 157 23.63 10.54 12.69
N PRO A 158 23.40 11.63 13.45
CA PRO A 158 22.21 12.49 13.48
C PRO A 158 22.27 13.71 12.54
N LEU A 159 23.25 13.81 11.63
CA LEU A 159 23.39 14.98 10.74
C LEU A 159 22.25 15.10 9.74
N GLU A 160 21.76 13.98 9.21
CA GLU A 160 20.48 13.93 8.49
C GLU A 160 19.34 13.43 9.39
N PRO A 161 18.10 13.89 9.15
CA PRO A 161 16.93 13.37 9.82
C PRO A 161 16.66 11.92 9.42
N PRO A 162 16.12 11.11 10.35
CA PRO A 162 15.55 9.82 9.99
C PRO A 162 14.19 9.99 9.28
N ASP A 163 13.86 9.05 8.41
CA ASP A 163 12.53 8.99 7.82
C ASP A 163 11.56 8.37 8.84
N CYS A 164 10.46 9.07 9.10
CA CYS A 164 9.47 8.69 10.11
C CYS A 164 8.24 8.09 9.44
N VAL A 165 7.87 6.87 9.83
CA VAL A 165 6.64 6.21 9.43
C VAL A 165 5.74 6.07 10.65
N VAL A 166 4.54 6.64 10.56
CA VAL A 166 3.55 6.71 11.65
C VAL A 166 2.18 6.32 11.12
N ASP A 167 1.32 5.84 12.01
CA ASP A 167 -0.07 5.49 11.69
C ASP A 167 -1.02 6.66 11.96
N PHE A 168 -0.75 7.81 11.34
CA PHE A 168 -1.53 9.04 11.53
C PHE A 168 -2.47 9.30 10.37
N PRO A 169 -3.65 9.90 10.64
CA PRO A 169 -4.61 10.27 9.60
C PRO A 169 -4.20 11.55 8.84
N VAL A 170 -3.15 12.23 9.31
CA VAL A 170 -2.55 13.41 8.67
C VAL A 170 -1.04 13.24 8.53
N PRO A 171 -0.39 13.90 7.55
CA PRO A 171 1.06 13.83 7.40
C PRO A 171 1.80 14.29 8.65
N PHE A 172 2.82 13.53 9.05
CA PHE A 172 3.70 13.86 10.15
C PHE A 172 5.08 14.27 9.61
N ALA A 173 5.47 15.51 9.88
CA ALA A 173 6.78 16.03 9.51
C ALA A 173 7.53 16.45 10.77
N ILE A 174 8.78 16.00 10.89
CA ILE A 174 9.64 16.39 12.00
C ILE A 174 10.47 17.61 11.64
N THR A 175 10.63 18.50 12.62
CA THR A 175 11.68 19.51 12.61
C THR A 175 12.94 18.89 13.17
N TRP A 176 14.03 18.94 12.42
CA TRP A 176 15.29 18.29 12.76
C TRP A 176 16.48 19.22 12.56
N THR A 177 17.43 19.17 13.49
CA THR A 177 18.73 19.83 13.41
C THR A 177 19.83 18.81 13.71
N PRO A 178 21.09 19.07 13.34
CA PRO A 178 22.21 18.16 13.67
C PRO A 178 22.45 17.91 15.17
N GLN A 179 21.82 18.70 16.05
CA GLN A 179 21.85 18.53 17.51
C GLN A 179 20.61 17.80 18.06
N SER A 180 19.68 17.44 17.17
CA SER A 180 18.49 16.69 17.53
C SER A 180 18.83 15.22 17.80
N SER A 181 17.98 14.57 18.58
CA SER A 181 18.09 13.17 19.00
C SER A 181 16.70 12.52 18.99
N LEU A 182 16.64 11.22 19.31
CA LEU A 182 15.37 10.49 19.45
C LEU A 182 14.38 11.16 20.43
N ILE A 183 14.88 11.86 21.46
CA ILE A 183 14.02 12.60 22.41
C ILE A 183 13.27 13.73 21.71
N ASN A 184 13.90 14.41 20.75
CA ASN A 184 13.26 15.49 20.00
C ASN A 184 12.14 14.95 19.10
N ILE A 185 12.32 13.77 18.52
CA ILE A 185 11.28 13.08 17.77
C ILE A 185 10.13 12.68 18.70
N GLN A 186 10.43 12.06 19.85
CA GLN A 186 9.40 11.68 20.82
C GLN A 186 8.55 12.89 21.25
N LYS A 187 9.18 14.03 21.55
CA LYS A 187 8.44 15.26 21.93
C LYS A 187 7.50 15.75 20.84
N GLN A 188 7.96 15.78 19.59
CA GLN A 188 7.15 16.19 18.45
C GLN A 188 6.03 15.19 18.17
N PHE A 189 6.31 13.90 18.30
CA PHE A 189 5.33 12.83 18.15
C PHE A 189 4.24 12.94 19.21
N MET A 190 4.60 13.11 20.50
CA MET A 190 3.64 13.33 21.58
C MET A 190 2.76 14.56 21.35
N ALA A 191 3.35 15.68 20.93
CA ALA A 191 2.58 16.88 20.61
C ALA A 191 1.59 16.64 19.45
N ALA A 192 1.98 15.86 18.44
CA ALA A 192 1.07 15.46 17.37
C ALA A 192 -0.04 14.53 17.89
N LEU A 193 0.27 13.55 18.75
CA LEU A 193 -0.72 12.69 19.39
C LEU A 193 -1.77 13.52 20.15
N ASP A 194 -1.33 14.48 20.96
CA ASP A 194 -2.23 15.34 21.74
C ASP A 194 -3.16 16.16 20.82
N SER A 195 -2.65 16.64 19.68
CA SER A 195 -3.46 17.40 18.72
C SER A 195 -4.55 16.58 18.02
N MET A 196 -4.40 15.24 17.95
CA MET A 196 -5.35 14.34 17.29
C MET A 196 -6.19 13.53 18.27
N LYS A 197 -6.06 13.81 19.57
CA LYS A 197 -6.77 13.10 20.63
C LYS A 197 -8.28 13.06 20.38
N GLU A 198 -8.88 14.20 20.04
CA GLU A 198 -10.32 14.30 19.81
C GLU A 198 -10.79 13.43 18.63
N PHE A 199 -9.98 13.35 17.56
CA PHE A 199 -10.28 12.48 16.44
C PHE A 199 -10.33 11.02 16.87
N TRP A 200 -9.30 10.53 17.56
CA TRP A 200 -9.31 9.13 18.00
C TRP A 200 -10.37 8.86 19.07
N ASP A 201 -10.70 9.82 19.94
CA ASP A 201 -11.80 9.67 20.91
C ASP A 201 -13.13 9.45 20.18
N VAL A 202 -13.40 10.20 19.11
CA VAL A 202 -14.58 10.03 18.24
C VAL A 202 -14.58 8.67 17.54
N MET A 203 -13.45 8.26 16.97
CA MET A 203 -13.36 6.98 16.26
C MET A 203 -13.50 5.79 17.21
N ASP A 204 -12.90 5.86 18.42
CA ASP A 204 -13.01 4.82 19.44
C ASP A 204 -14.46 4.65 19.93
N GLU A 205 -15.20 5.75 20.09
CA GLU A 205 -16.63 5.70 20.43
C GLU A 205 -17.45 4.97 19.36
N ILE A 206 -17.27 5.33 18.08
CA ILE A 206 -17.94 4.66 16.96
C ILE A 206 -17.57 3.17 16.93
N ASP A 207 -16.28 2.85 17.02
CA ASP A 207 -15.76 1.49 16.93
C ASP A 207 -16.31 0.60 18.06
N LYS A 208 -16.52 1.18 19.25
CA LYS A 208 -17.03 0.47 20.43
C LYS A 208 -18.55 0.32 20.43
N GLU A 209 -19.28 1.40 20.12
CA GLU A 209 -20.73 1.49 20.35
C GLU A 209 -21.55 1.08 19.12
N THR A 210 -20.93 0.94 17.94
CA THR A 210 -21.63 0.62 16.68
C THR A 210 -21.06 -0.60 15.96
N TRP A 211 -21.82 -1.14 14.98
CA TRP A 211 -21.32 -2.19 14.11
C TRP A 211 -20.58 -1.63 12.89
N VAL A 212 -19.26 -1.47 13.01
CA VAL A 212 -18.38 -1.12 11.89
C VAL A 212 -18.13 -2.35 11.01
N LEU A 213 -18.54 -2.23 9.74
CA LEU A 213 -18.36 -3.24 8.69
C LEU A 213 -17.00 -3.10 7.99
N GLU A 214 -16.57 -1.87 7.71
CA GLU A 214 -15.30 -1.57 7.03
C GLU A 214 -14.65 -0.30 7.62
N PRO A 215 -13.33 -0.30 7.84
CA PRO A 215 -12.46 -1.49 7.87
C PRO A 215 -12.79 -2.41 9.05
N GLU A 216 -12.61 -3.72 8.90
CA GLU A 216 -12.86 -4.68 9.98
C GLU A 216 -11.92 -4.49 11.18
N ASN A 217 -10.66 -4.19 10.89
CA ASN A 217 -9.64 -3.86 11.88
C ASN A 217 -9.07 -2.47 11.56
N PRO A 218 -9.71 -1.39 12.03
CA PRO A 218 -9.27 -0.04 11.74
C PRO A 218 -7.88 0.26 12.32
N THR A 219 -7.01 0.81 11.48
CA THR A 219 -5.76 1.46 11.87
C THR A 219 -6.02 2.88 12.38
N ARG A 220 -5.05 3.48 13.07
CA ARG A 220 -5.15 4.85 13.60
C ARG A 220 -5.11 5.92 12.52
N ASN A 221 -4.64 5.59 11.32
CA ASN A 221 -4.76 6.44 10.13
C ASN A 221 -6.15 6.42 9.47
N ALA A 222 -7.02 5.45 9.79
CA ALA A 222 -8.25 5.23 9.05
C ALA A 222 -9.31 6.27 9.45
N THR A 223 -9.62 7.19 8.53
CA THR A 223 -10.59 8.28 8.70
C THR A 223 -12.03 7.89 8.35
N THR A 224 -12.22 6.72 7.74
CA THR A 224 -13.52 6.25 7.28
C THR A 224 -14.06 5.11 8.12
N ARG A 225 -15.38 5.05 8.26
CA ARG A 225 -16.11 3.92 8.85
C ARG A 225 -17.38 3.66 8.06
N ARG A 226 -17.56 2.42 7.62
CA ARG A 226 -18.85 1.91 7.15
C ARG A 226 -19.59 1.29 8.33
N ILE A 227 -20.66 1.90 8.77
CA ILE A 227 -21.42 1.53 9.95
C ILE A 227 -22.75 0.91 9.52
N ALA A 228 -23.11 -0.24 10.08
CA ALA A 228 -24.41 -0.85 9.85
C ALA A 228 -25.52 0.00 10.48
N ILE A 229 -26.60 0.23 9.72
CA ILE A 229 -27.83 0.85 10.23
C ILE A 229 -28.90 -0.22 10.47
N GLY A 230 -28.96 -1.21 9.57
CA GLY A 230 -29.91 -2.31 9.61
C GLY A 230 -29.57 -3.36 8.56
N ASN A 231 -30.48 -4.30 8.32
CA ASN A 231 -30.27 -5.37 7.35
C ASN A 231 -30.07 -4.78 5.93
N ASN A 232 -28.93 -5.08 5.30
CA ASN A 232 -28.56 -4.56 3.98
C ASN A 232 -28.56 -3.03 3.84
N VAL A 233 -28.39 -2.31 4.96
CA VAL A 233 -28.29 -0.85 4.98
C VAL A 233 -27.14 -0.42 5.88
N SER A 234 -26.28 0.45 5.34
CA SER A 234 -25.15 1.00 6.06
C SER A 234 -24.91 2.46 5.66
N VAL A 235 -24.17 3.18 6.49
CA VAL A 235 -23.66 4.52 6.17
C VAL A 235 -22.14 4.47 6.21
N ASN A 236 -21.51 4.93 5.15
CA ASN A 236 -20.08 5.21 5.15
C ASN A 236 -19.89 6.67 5.55
N ILE A 237 -19.13 6.90 6.62
CA ILE A 237 -18.73 8.22 7.08
C ILE A 237 -17.24 8.46 6.81
N GLU A 238 -16.88 9.68 6.46
CA GLU A 238 -15.49 10.16 6.39
C GLU A 238 -15.31 11.34 7.34
N VAL A 239 -14.51 11.13 8.39
CA VAL A 239 -14.31 12.09 9.47
C VAL A 239 -13.04 12.90 9.19
N ASP A 240 -13.15 14.23 9.20
CA ASP A 240 -11.99 15.12 9.12
C ASP A 240 -11.18 15.03 10.43
N PRO A 241 -9.92 14.58 10.40
CA PRO A 241 -9.09 14.47 11.60
C PRO A 241 -8.83 15.80 12.31
N ARG A 242 -8.93 16.93 11.61
CA ARG A 242 -8.73 18.26 12.18
C ARG A 242 -10.00 18.83 12.80
N HIS A 243 -11.16 18.32 12.40
CA HIS A 243 -12.47 18.80 12.82
C HIS A 243 -13.43 17.61 13.06
N PRO A 244 -13.11 16.69 13.97
CA PRO A 244 -13.75 15.37 14.06
C PRO A 244 -15.22 15.40 14.53
N LYS A 245 -15.67 16.52 15.11
CA LYS A 245 -17.07 16.74 15.53
C LYS A 245 -17.92 17.49 14.50
N MET A 246 -17.33 17.94 13.40
CA MET A 246 -18.10 18.53 12.30
C MET A 246 -18.86 17.45 11.54
N LEU A 247 -19.90 17.84 10.80
CA LEU A 247 -20.66 16.94 9.95
C LEU A 247 -19.71 16.23 8.95
N PRO A 248 -19.57 14.90 9.03
CA PRO A 248 -18.71 14.15 8.11
C PRO A 248 -19.40 13.98 6.75
N GLU A 249 -18.63 13.64 5.73
CA GLU A 249 -19.22 13.16 4.48
C GLU A 249 -19.93 11.83 4.74
N CYS A 250 -21.22 11.75 4.40
CA CYS A 250 -22.05 10.59 4.64
C CYS A 250 -22.56 9.98 3.32
N TYR A 251 -22.27 8.70 3.10
CA TYR A 251 -22.73 7.95 1.93
C TYR A 251 -23.53 6.70 2.36
N PHE A 252 -24.83 6.72 2.11
CA PHE A 252 -25.73 5.59 2.42
C PHE A 252 -25.65 4.51 1.34
N LEU A 253 -25.57 3.27 1.80
CA LEU A 253 -25.49 2.06 0.99
C LEU A 253 -26.65 1.13 1.36
N GLY A 254 -27.43 0.72 0.37
CA GLY A 254 -28.62 -0.12 0.53
C GLY A 254 -29.61 0.10 -0.61
N ALA A 255 -30.72 -0.62 -0.60
CA ALA A 255 -31.77 -0.44 -1.60
C ALA A 255 -32.35 0.99 -1.56
N ASP A 256 -32.65 1.56 -2.72
CA ASP A 256 -33.04 2.97 -2.90
C ASP A 256 -34.23 3.37 -2.01
N HIS A 257 -35.22 2.49 -1.89
CA HIS A 257 -36.42 2.73 -1.08
C HIS A 257 -36.11 2.82 0.43
N VAL A 258 -34.97 2.29 0.89
CA VAL A 258 -34.54 2.34 2.29
C VAL A 258 -33.57 3.49 2.56
N VAL A 259 -32.67 3.79 1.61
CA VAL A 259 -31.67 4.88 1.79
C VAL A 259 -32.24 6.27 1.49
N THR A 260 -33.27 6.38 0.63
CA THR A 260 -33.86 7.67 0.29
C THR A 260 -34.48 8.39 1.49
N PRO A 261 -35.26 7.72 2.37
CA PRO A 261 -35.71 8.31 3.63
C PRO A 261 -34.57 8.80 4.53
N LEU A 262 -33.49 8.03 4.67
CA LEU A 262 -32.33 8.40 5.50
C LEU A 262 -31.63 9.66 4.96
N ARG A 263 -31.47 9.76 3.64
CA ARG A 263 -30.91 10.96 2.99
C ARG A 263 -31.80 12.19 3.20
N SER A 264 -33.12 12.01 3.11
CA SER A 264 -34.07 13.10 3.39
C SER A 264 -34.01 13.56 4.85
N LYS A 265 -33.90 12.63 5.81
CA LYS A 265 -33.71 12.97 7.24
C LYS A 265 -32.42 13.73 7.46
N LEU A 266 -31.29 13.24 6.93
CA LEU A 266 -30.00 13.93 7.00
C LEU A 266 -30.11 15.39 6.51
N ASN A 267 -30.72 15.61 5.35
CA ASN A 267 -30.85 16.95 4.76
C ASN A 267 -31.81 17.86 5.55
N ASN A 268 -32.93 17.32 6.04
CA ASN A 268 -33.93 18.10 6.77
C ASN A 268 -33.44 18.47 8.17
N ASN A 269 -32.71 17.56 8.83
CA ASN A 269 -32.30 17.66 10.23
C ASN A 269 -30.86 18.14 10.40
N ILE A 270 -30.14 18.47 9.31
CA ILE A 270 -28.75 18.95 9.37
C ILE A 270 -28.53 20.14 10.31
N HIS A 271 -29.56 20.97 10.49
CA HIS A 271 -29.55 22.13 11.38
C HIS A 271 -29.54 21.76 12.88
N LEU A 272 -29.82 20.51 13.22
CA LEU A 272 -29.73 19.97 14.58
C LEU A 272 -28.31 19.52 14.93
N TRP A 273 -27.37 19.57 13.98
CA TRP A 273 -25.98 19.20 14.24
C TRP A 273 -25.33 20.19 15.20
N ASP A 274 -24.86 19.67 16.33
CA ASP A 274 -24.23 20.46 17.38
C ASP A 274 -22.80 19.97 17.63
N PRO A 275 -21.75 20.78 17.30
CA PRO A 275 -20.35 20.42 17.54
C PRO A 275 -19.99 20.20 19.01
N GLU A 276 -20.83 20.59 19.96
CA GLU A 276 -20.61 20.29 21.39
C GLU A 276 -20.97 18.83 21.73
N ASN A 277 -21.85 18.21 20.95
CA ASN A 277 -22.20 16.80 21.09
C ASN A 277 -21.16 15.90 20.43
N ASN A 278 -21.12 14.63 20.85
CA ASN A 278 -20.28 13.64 20.18
C ASN A 278 -20.83 13.30 18.78
N LEU A 279 -19.97 12.73 17.94
CA LEU A 279 -20.29 12.47 16.54
C LEU A 279 -21.44 11.46 16.40
N LEU A 280 -21.42 10.41 17.23
CA LEU A 280 -22.40 9.33 17.16
C LEU A 280 -23.81 9.81 17.58
N GLU A 281 -23.91 10.64 18.61
CA GLU A 281 -25.14 11.27 19.08
C GLU A 281 -25.72 12.21 18.04
N ASN A 282 -24.89 13.05 17.42
CA ASN A 282 -25.33 13.86 16.28
C ASN A 282 -25.91 13.01 15.15
N LEU A 283 -25.24 11.92 14.78
CA LEU A 283 -25.74 10.99 13.74
C LEU A 283 -27.08 10.35 14.15
N LYS A 284 -27.25 9.92 15.41
CA LYS A 284 -28.51 9.38 15.93
C LYS A 284 -29.63 10.40 15.86
N ASN A 285 -29.37 11.64 16.30
CA ASN A 285 -30.36 12.70 16.36
C ASN A 285 -30.80 13.15 14.96
N VAL A 286 -29.84 13.37 14.07
CA VAL A 286 -30.11 13.85 12.71
C VAL A 286 -30.81 12.79 11.86
N LEU A 287 -30.41 11.53 11.99
CA LEU A 287 -31.02 10.43 11.25
C LEU A 287 -32.27 9.86 11.94
N GLU A 288 -32.51 10.24 13.19
CA GLU A 288 -33.58 9.70 14.05
C GLU A 288 -33.58 8.17 14.02
N ILE A 289 -32.41 7.57 14.28
CA ILE A 289 -32.21 6.12 14.34
C ILE A 289 -31.41 5.76 15.58
N ASP A 290 -31.61 4.53 16.04
CA ASP A 290 -30.68 3.87 16.93
C ASP A 290 -29.76 2.95 16.12
N PHE A 291 -28.45 3.14 16.27
CA PHE A 291 -27.48 2.23 15.66
C PHE A 291 -27.51 0.86 16.36
N PRO A 292 -27.40 -0.25 15.62
CA PRO A 292 -27.25 -1.57 16.21
C PRO A 292 -26.04 -1.64 17.17
N VAL A 293 -26.31 -2.03 18.42
CA VAL A 293 -25.29 -2.11 19.46
C VAL A 293 -24.61 -3.48 19.41
N ARG A 294 -23.27 -3.50 19.45
CA ARG A 294 -22.47 -4.74 19.40
C ARG A 294 -22.79 -5.72 20.53
N ALA A 295 -23.14 -5.23 21.72
CA ALA A 295 -23.39 -6.07 22.88
C ALA A 295 -24.67 -6.93 22.76
N SER A 296 -25.61 -6.54 21.90
CA SER A 296 -26.93 -7.16 21.78
C SER A 296 -27.24 -7.72 20.38
N THR A 297 -26.34 -7.57 19.42
CA THR A 297 -26.54 -8.00 18.03
C THR A 297 -25.36 -8.84 17.53
N SER A 298 -25.61 -9.72 16.55
CA SER A 298 -24.58 -10.60 15.99
C SER A 298 -24.05 -10.06 14.66
N LYS A 299 -22.80 -10.35 14.32
CA LYS A 299 -22.21 -9.95 13.02
C LYS A 299 -23.02 -10.48 11.83
N SER A 300 -23.53 -11.70 11.96
CA SER A 300 -24.36 -12.38 10.96
C SER A 300 -25.65 -11.64 10.60
N ASP A 301 -26.12 -10.74 11.47
CA ASP A 301 -27.34 -9.95 11.19
C ASP A 301 -27.09 -8.89 10.10
N PHE A 302 -25.83 -8.50 9.89
CA PHE A 302 -25.43 -7.41 8.97
C PHE A 302 -24.44 -7.87 7.90
N SER A 303 -23.83 -9.06 8.04
CA SER A 303 -22.92 -9.64 7.06
C SER A 303 -23.64 -10.65 6.16
N MET A 304 -24.24 -10.16 5.07
CA MET A 304 -24.83 -11.03 4.04
C MET A 304 -23.83 -11.31 2.92
N ASP A 305 -23.79 -12.56 2.48
CA ASP A 305 -22.94 -12.99 1.38
C ASP A 305 -23.40 -12.42 0.04
N CYS A 306 -22.43 -12.15 -0.83
CA CYS A 306 -22.70 -11.78 -2.21
C CYS A 306 -23.53 -12.88 -2.91
N GLY A 307 -24.61 -12.49 -3.59
CA GLY A 307 -25.49 -13.43 -4.31
C GLY A 307 -24.87 -14.09 -5.55
N ILE A 308 -23.60 -13.84 -5.85
CA ILE A 308 -22.87 -14.42 -6.99
C ILE A 308 -21.72 -15.31 -6.52
N CYS A 309 -20.82 -14.77 -5.69
CA CYS A 309 -19.64 -15.52 -5.22
C CYS A 309 -19.87 -16.23 -3.89
N TYR A 310 -21.01 -15.99 -3.22
CA TYR A 310 -21.37 -16.59 -1.93
C TYR A 310 -20.31 -16.35 -0.84
N ALA A 311 -19.61 -15.23 -0.93
CA ALA A 311 -18.66 -14.79 0.07
C ALA A 311 -19.05 -13.41 0.58
N TYR A 312 -18.91 -13.19 1.88
CA TYR A 312 -19.04 -11.87 2.50
C TYR A 312 -17.86 -10.96 2.16
N CYS A 313 -16.64 -11.50 2.08
CA CYS A 313 -15.45 -10.73 1.74
C CYS A 313 -14.79 -11.31 0.49
N LEU A 314 -14.57 -10.48 -0.52
CA LEU A 314 -13.78 -10.78 -1.70
C LEU A 314 -12.54 -9.89 -1.69
N ASP A 315 -11.39 -10.49 -1.42
CA ASP A 315 -10.13 -9.81 -1.06
C ASP A 315 -10.28 -8.94 0.20
N THR A 316 -10.71 -7.69 0.02
CA THR A 316 -10.98 -6.72 1.09
C THR A 316 -12.33 -6.04 0.94
N ALA A 317 -13.07 -6.30 -0.15
CA ALA A 317 -14.35 -5.66 -0.41
C ALA A 317 -15.50 -6.53 0.12
N ILE A 318 -16.49 -5.89 0.73
CA ILE A 318 -17.76 -6.52 1.08
C ILE A 318 -18.87 -6.06 0.12
N PRO A 319 -20.01 -6.77 0.05
CA PRO A 319 -21.12 -6.38 -0.81
C PRO A 319 -21.61 -4.97 -0.53
N ASP A 320 -21.69 -4.16 -1.58
CA ASP A 320 -22.03 -2.74 -1.55
C ASP A 320 -23.15 -2.38 -2.53
N GLN A 321 -23.51 -3.31 -3.43
CA GLN A 321 -24.61 -3.16 -4.38
C GLN A 321 -25.78 -4.02 -3.95
N VAL A 322 -26.97 -3.45 -3.80
CA VAL A 322 -28.15 -4.17 -3.32
C VAL A 322 -29.24 -4.12 -4.37
N CYS A 323 -29.96 -5.22 -4.58
CA CYS A 323 -31.13 -5.22 -5.46
C CYS A 323 -32.26 -4.36 -4.88
N ASP A 324 -32.79 -3.43 -5.68
CA ASP A 324 -33.84 -2.50 -5.25
C ASP A 324 -35.24 -3.11 -5.11
N ASP A 325 -35.50 -4.31 -5.66
CA ASP A 325 -36.81 -4.98 -5.47
C ASP A 325 -36.97 -5.32 -3.98
N PRO A 326 -38.00 -4.80 -3.28
CA PRO A 326 -38.18 -4.98 -1.85
C PRO A 326 -38.34 -6.44 -1.39
N ARG A 327 -38.66 -7.36 -2.31
CA ARG A 327 -38.78 -8.79 -2.01
C ARG A 327 -37.47 -9.56 -2.24
N CYS A 328 -36.46 -8.91 -2.83
CA CYS A 328 -35.16 -9.49 -3.12
C CYS A 328 -34.12 -8.98 -2.13
N GLY A 329 -33.73 -7.70 -2.23
CA GLY A 329 -32.72 -7.11 -1.35
C GLY A 329 -31.36 -7.82 -1.35
N GLN A 330 -31.08 -8.72 -2.29
CA GLN A 330 -29.84 -9.48 -2.33
C GLN A 330 -28.64 -8.54 -2.56
N PRO A 331 -27.59 -8.59 -1.71
CA PRO A 331 -26.40 -7.80 -1.91
C PRO A 331 -25.40 -8.51 -2.82
N PHE A 332 -24.57 -7.73 -3.50
CA PHE A 332 -23.53 -8.15 -4.43
C PHE A 332 -22.29 -7.28 -4.24
N HIS A 333 -21.10 -7.86 -4.44
CA HIS A 333 -19.90 -7.06 -4.67
C HIS A 333 -20.02 -6.32 -6.00
N GLN A 334 -19.58 -5.06 -6.04
CA GLN A 334 -19.50 -4.27 -7.28
C GLN A 334 -18.81 -5.05 -8.42
N VAL A 335 -17.69 -5.72 -8.13
CA VAL A 335 -16.93 -6.49 -9.14
C VAL A 335 -17.71 -7.71 -9.62
N CYS A 336 -18.32 -8.49 -8.71
CA CYS A 336 -19.11 -9.65 -9.10
C CYS A 336 -20.30 -9.26 -9.99
N LEU A 337 -21.03 -8.21 -9.61
CA LEU A 337 -22.17 -7.74 -10.39
C LEU A 337 -21.74 -7.17 -11.75
N TYR A 338 -20.60 -6.46 -11.80
CA TYR A 338 -20.02 -5.98 -13.04
C TYR A 338 -19.69 -7.11 -14.01
N GLU A 339 -18.96 -8.12 -13.52
CA GLU A 339 -18.56 -9.31 -14.29
C GLU A 339 -19.76 -10.08 -14.80
N TRP A 340 -20.82 -10.19 -13.98
CA TRP A 340 -22.07 -10.81 -14.39
C TRP A 340 -22.78 -10.01 -15.50
N LEU A 341 -23.05 -8.73 -15.26
CA LEU A 341 -23.84 -7.90 -16.18
C LEU A 341 -23.15 -7.74 -17.53
N ARG A 342 -21.82 -7.56 -17.57
CA ARG A 342 -21.09 -7.41 -18.84
C ARG A 342 -21.13 -8.67 -19.72
N GLY A 343 -21.38 -9.84 -19.13
CA GLY A 343 -21.49 -11.12 -19.84
C GLY A 343 -22.87 -11.35 -20.47
N LEU A 344 -23.89 -10.54 -20.13
CA LEU A 344 -25.25 -10.73 -20.60
C LEU A 344 -25.55 -9.88 -21.85
N PRO A 345 -26.10 -10.46 -22.93
CA PRO A 345 -26.53 -9.71 -24.12
C PRO A 345 -27.66 -8.70 -23.85
N SER A 346 -28.43 -8.90 -22.78
CA SER A 346 -29.54 -8.02 -22.37
C SER A 346 -29.07 -6.77 -21.64
N SER A 347 -27.83 -6.74 -21.14
CA SER A 347 -27.30 -5.60 -20.41
C SER A 347 -27.05 -4.41 -21.33
N ARG A 348 -27.34 -3.21 -20.82
CA ARG A 348 -27.09 -1.95 -21.53
C ARG A 348 -26.16 -1.09 -20.68
N GLN A 349 -25.14 -0.53 -21.32
CA GLN A 349 -24.26 0.43 -20.67
C GLN A 349 -24.60 1.85 -21.14
N SER A 350 -24.71 2.78 -20.20
CA SER A 350 -24.80 4.22 -20.47
C SER A 350 -23.85 4.95 -19.54
N PHE A 351 -22.89 5.68 -20.12
CA PHE A 351 -21.80 6.33 -19.38
C PHE A 351 -21.08 5.34 -18.44
N ASN A 352 -21.05 5.65 -17.15
CA ASN A 352 -20.48 4.83 -16.09
C ASN A 352 -21.53 3.95 -15.37
N VAL A 353 -22.71 3.72 -15.96
CA VAL A 353 -23.74 2.88 -15.37
C VAL A 353 -24.07 1.71 -16.30
N ILE A 354 -24.10 0.50 -15.75
CA ILE A 354 -24.57 -0.71 -16.45
C ILE A 354 -25.93 -1.09 -15.90
N PHE A 355 -26.89 -1.22 -16.79
CA PHE A 355 -28.25 -1.66 -16.50
C PHE A 355 -28.42 -3.11 -16.96
N GLY A 356 -29.08 -3.92 -16.16
CA GLY A 356 -29.47 -5.26 -16.54
C GLY A 356 -30.46 -5.86 -15.54
N GLU A 357 -30.40 -7.18 -15.38
CA GLU A 357 -31.32 -7.91 -14.52
C GLU A 357 -30.55 -8.51 -13.32
N CYS A 358 -31.16 -8.43 -12.14
CA CYS A 358 -30.65 -9.01 -10.92
C CYS A 358 -30.47 -10.52 -11.09
N PRO A 359 -29.28 -11.10 -10.78
CA PRO A 359 -29.03 -12.53 -10.87
C PRO A 359 -30.00 -13.40 -10.05
N TYR A 360 -30.58 -12.83 -9.00
CA TYR A 360 -31.41 -13.55 -8.03
C TYR A 360 -32.91 -13.51 -8.35
N CYS A 361 -33.44 -12.34 -8.76
CA CYS A 361 -34.89 -12.15 -8.95
C CYS A 361 -35.28 -11.69 -10.37
N SER A 362 -34.30 -11.52 -11.27
CA SER A 362 -34.49 -11.05 -12.65
C SER A 362 -35.17 -9.67 -12.79
N LYS A 363 -35.24 -8.89 -11.70
CA LYS A 363 -35.74 -7.52 -11.74
C LYS A 363 -34.64 -6.55 -12.19
N PRO A 364 -35.02 -5.38 -12.75
CA PRO A 364 -34.04 -4.38 -13.16
C PRO A 364 -33.08 -4.02 -12.02
N ILE A 365 -31.79 -3.97 -12.33
CA ILE A 365 -30.73 -3.51 -11.43
C ILE A 365 -29.77 -2.60 -12.20
N ALA A 366 -29.27 -1.56 -11.53
CA ALA A 366 -28.31 -0.63 -12.08
C ALA A 366 -27.01 -0.68 -11.26
N LEU A 367 -25.88 -0.76 -11.94
CA LEU A 367 -24.56 -0.74 -11.34
C LEU A 367 -23.82 0.52 -11.78
N LYS A 368 -23.53 1.41 -10.84
CA LYS A 368 -22.66 2.56 -11.09
C LYS A 368 -21.20 2.17 -10.90
N MET A 369 -20.41 2.31 -11.95
CA MET A 369 -18.97 2.08 -11.92
C MET A 369 -18.28 3.22 -11.17
N SER A 370 -17.88 2.92 -9.93
CA SER A 370 -17.01 3.78 -9.13
C SER A 370 -15.59 3.69 -9.68
N ILE A 371 -15.04 4.80 -10.18
CA ILE A 371 -13.59 4.90 -10.39
C ILE A 371 -12.99 5.06 -9.00
N LYS A 372 -12.53 3.96 -8.38
CA LYS A 372 -11.66 4.11 -7.20
C LYS A 372 -10.43 4.88 -7.68
N LYS A 373 -10.20 6.09 -7.16
CA LYS A 373 -8.94 6.80 -7.37
C LYS A 373 -7.86 5.92 -6.78
N SER A 374 -6.98 5.42 -7.65
CA SER A 374 -5.76 4.68 -7.32
C SER A 374 -4.77 5.56 -6.59
#